data_AF-R6U426-F1
#
_entry.id   AF-R6U426-F1
#
_cell.length_a   1.000
_cell.length_b   1.000
_cell.length_c   1.000
_cell.angle_alpha   90.00
_cell.angle_beta   90.00
_cell.angle_gamma   90.00
#
_symmetry.space_group_name_H-M   'P 1'
#
loop_
_entity.id
_entity.type
_entity.pdbx_description
1 polymer ?
#
loop_
_entity_poly.entity_id
_entity_poly.type
_entity_poly.pdbx_seq_one_letter_code
_entity_poly.pdbx_strand_id
1 'polypeptide(L)'
;MGWGFAESLAFAAVMTLRDMSNEKSNRLIKTQRFYQECYERIADDSHQAFNVVSKVVQKASRRYILNEIGSGSTYLALYAFALVIERQGRVTSEQSKIIKMYFDNMRFPFSQSAYLSAAKTGSEIGDFRKVISISRDYAGGFWVNFFRALYKSGTQKDLQDVIDCTTSMIMRFSILGNPNSNLAPSICTDFVESVNYQINQVREISIKEIDWLGVIPIPERLEEMKIFYESLIDNSNITDDISKDELLLLLELLILNCICDVVMMTKQPKSVKLQMMNDAAALSGIQTDVTPEQYVKEIANNTETGAFYKAMFSSGSPLGSIWSVILTMGGQTNRTDEAIAITNDMLSILLQIENYLDEKYNFLGAESLAKNYMLHIIQQLANMCE
;
A
#
# COMPACT_ATOMS: atom_id res chain seq x y z
N MET A 1 83.52 4.41 14.71
CA MET A 1 82.73 4.07 15.91
C MET A 1 81.69 3.06 15.49
N GLY A 2 81.94 1.78 15.74
CA GLY A 2 80.97 0.72 15.45
C GLY A 2 79.89 0.72 16.52
N TRP A 3 78.63 0.66 16.10
CA TRP A 3 77.49 0.55 17.02
C TRP A 3 77.64 -0.74 17.84
N GLY A 4 77.41 -0.65 19.15
CA GLY A 4 77.41 -1.83 20.01
C GLY A 4 76.29 -2.78 19.60
N PHE A 5 76.51 -4.09 19.69
CA PHE A 5 75.52 -5.12 19.33
C PHE A 5 74.12 -4.87 19.96
N ALA A 6 74.09 -4.35 21.19
CA ALA A 6 72.86 -3.95 21.89
C ALA A 6 72.14 -2.75 21.24
N GLU A 7 72.86 -1.76 20.72
CA GLU A 7 72.30 -0.57 20.06
C GLU A 7 71.71 -0.95 18.69
N SER A 8 72.39 -1.85 17.97
CA SER A 8 71.92 -2.41 16.69
C SER A 8 70.64 -3.24 16.87
N LEU A 9 70.55 -4.04 17.93
CA LEU A 9 69.34 -4.80 18.30
C LEU A 9 68.18 -3.88 18.71
N ALA A 10 68.45 -2.85 19.50
CA ALA A 10 67.44 -1.88 19.92
C ALA A 10 66.87 -1.11 18.71
N PHE A 11 67.73 -0.68 17.78
CA PHE A 11 67.31 -0.01 16.54
C PHE A 11 66.46 -0.92 15.65
N ALA A 12 66.86 -2.19 15.47
CA ALA A 12 66.09 -3.17 14.70
C ALA A 12 64.70 -3.40 15.31
N ALA A 13 64.61 -3.57 16.64
CA ALA A 13 63.33 -3.74 17.34
C ALA A 13 62.40 -2.52 17.19
N VAL A 14 62.94 -1.30 17.29
CA VAL A 14 62.16 -0.06 17.09
C VAL A 14 61.65 0.07 15.65
N MET A 15 62.46 -0.28 14.66
CA MET A 15 62.03 -0.28 13.26
C MET A 15 60.94 -1.33 13.00
N THR A 16 61.06 -2.54 13.55
CA THR A 16 60.01 -3.56 13.46
C THR A 16 58.70 -3.11 14.12
N LEU A 17 58.76 -2.50 15.32
CA LEU A 17 57.57 -1.96 15.98
C LEU A 17 56.92 -0.83 15.19
N ARG A 18 57.72 0.04 14.57
CA ARG A 18 57.24 1.11 13.68
C ARG A 18 56.55 0.53 12.44
N ASP A 19 57.15 -0.47 11.80
CA ASP A 19 56.59 -1.11 10.61
C ASP A 19 55.30 -1.86 10.94
N MET A 20 55.26 -2.59 12.06
CA MET A 20 54.03 -3.21 12.58
C MET A 20 52.94 -2.18 12.87
N SER A 21 53.29 -1.02 13.44
CA SER A 21 52.36 0.07 13.70
C SER A 21 51.82 0.70 12.40
N ASN A 22 52.69 0.93 11.42
CA ASN A 22 52.31 1.44 10.11
C ASN A 22 51.42 0.45 9.35
N GLU A 23 51.73 -0.84 9.41
CA GLU A 23 50.94 -1.89 8.78
C GLU A 23 49.56 -2.00 9.43
N LYS A 24 49.50 -1.94 10.78
CA LYS A 24 48.24 -1.89 11.53
C LYS A 24 47.41 -0.66 11.16
N SER A 25 48.04 0.52 11.05
CA SER A 25 47.38 1.76 10.63
C SER A 25 46.82 1.67 9.21
N ASN A 26 47.61 1.16 8.25
CA ASN A 26 47.17 0.98 6.87
C ASN A 26 46.01 -0.03 6.75
N ARG A 27 46.04 -1.10 7.54
CA ARG A 27 44.92 -2.06 7.62
C ARG A 27 43.65 -1.39 8.17
N LEU A 28 43.77 -0.59 9.23
CA LEU A 28 42.64 0.16 9.80
C LEU A 28 42.02 1.14 8.78
N ILE A 29 42.85 1.90 8.05
CA ILE A 29 42.37 2.83 7.01
C ILE A 29 41.62 2.08 5.90
N LYS A 30 42.16 0.95 5.43
CA LYS A 30 41.49 0.11 4.42
C LYS A 30 40.15 -0.41 4.93
N THR A 31 40.10 -0.90 6.17
CA THR A 31 38.86 -1.39 6.80
C THR A 31 37.83 -0.27 6.97
N GLN A 32 38.24 0.93 7.37
CA GLN A 32 37.34 2.07 7.49
C GLN A 32 36.78 2.51 6.14
N ARG A 33 37.61 2.60 5.10
CA ARG A 33 37.16 2.89 3.74
C ARG A 33 36.16 1.85 3.24
N PHE A 34 36.45 0.58 3.49
CA PHE A 34 35.53 -0.51 3.14
C PHE A 34 34.17 -0.40 3.83
N TYR A 35 34.13 -0.07 5.12
CA TYR A 35 32.86 0.14 5.82
C TYR A 35 32.11 1.38 5.32
N GLN A 36 32.83 2.44 4.99
CA GLN A 36 32.25 3.64 4.38
C GLN A 36 31.59 3.31 3.03
N GLU A 37 32.27 2.56 2.16
CA GLU A 37 31.70 2.07 0.90
C GLU A 37 30.46 1.20 1.14
N CYS A 38 30.44 0.40 2.21
CA CYS A 38 29.25 -0.37 2.57
C CYS A 38 28.09 0.53 3.03
N TYR A 39 28.36 1.59 3.80
CA TYR A 39 27.33 2.54 4.24
C TYR A 39 26.70 3.27 3.06
N GLU A 40 27.52 3.78 2.13
CA GLU A 40 27.08 4.47 0.92
C GLU A 40 26.21 3.56 0.06
N ARG A 41 26.66 2.33 -0.19
CA ARG A 41 25.90 1.37 -0.99
C ARG A 41 24.57 0.97 -0.36
N ILE A 42 24.52 0.80 0.97
CA ILE A 42 23.24 0.53 1.66
C ILE A 42 22.27 1.70 1.50
N ALA A 43 22.76 2.94 1.58
CA ALA A 43 21.92 4.12 1.37
C ALA A 43 21.42 4.20 -0.09
N ASP A 44 22.29 3.97 -1.07
CA ASP A 44 21.95 3.93 -2.49
C ASP A 44 20.89 2.86 -2.79
N ASP A 45 21.10 1.63 -2.29
CA ASP A 45 20.17 0.50 -2.49
C ASP A 45 18.81 0.78 -1.82
N SER A 46 18.80 1.37 -0.61
CA SER A 46 17.57 1.78 0.05
C SER A 46 16.82 2.85 -0.74
N HIS A 47 17.53 3.82 -1.31
CA HIS A 47 16.93 4.87 -2.14
C HIS A 47 16.39 4.31 -3.46
N GLN A 48 17.14 3.42 -4.11
CA GLN A 48 16.73 2.75 -5.33
C GLN A 48 15.48 1.90 -5.10
N ALA A 49 15.45 1.08 -4.05
CA ALA A 49 14.27 0.28 -3.70
C ALA A 49 13.03 1.18 -3.46
N PHE A 50 13.19 2.28 -2.72
CA PHE A 50 12.12 3.25 -2.50
C PHE A 50 11.59 3.84 -3.82
N ASN A 51 12.49 4.22 -4.73
CA ASN A 51 12.10 4.79 -6.03
C ASN A 51 11.36 3.78 -6.91
N VAL A 52 11.80 2.52 -6.93
CA VAL A 52 11.13 1.44 -7.68
C VAL A 52 9.72 1.22 -7.13
N VAL A 53 9.58 1.08 -5.81
CA VAL A 53 8.27 0.91 -5.18
C VAL A 53 7.36 2.10 -5.48
N SER A 54 7.85 3.33 -5.29
CA SER A 54 7.10 4.55 -5.52
C SER A 54 6.61 4.64 -6.97
N LYS A 55 7.48 4.35 -7.94
CA LYS A 55 7.15 4.34 -9.37
C LYS A 55 6.05 3.33 -9.70
N VAL A 56 6.16 2.09 -9.19
CA VAL A 56 5.16 1.05 -9.43
C VAL A 56 3.82 1.44 -8.82
N VAL A 57 3.82 1.90 -7.56
CA VAL A 57 2.57 2.23 -6.86
C VAL A 57 1.89 3.46 -7.47
N GLN A 58 2.63 4.50 -7.83
CA GLN A 58 2.08 5.68 -8.52
C GLN A 58 1.47 5.33 -9.88
N LYS A 59 2.04 4.34 -10.58
CA LYS A 59 1.48 3.84 -11.84
C LYS A 59 0.23 3.00 -11.61
N ALA A 60 0.16 2.23 -10.51
CA ALA A 60 -1.02 1.44 -10.14
C ALA A 60 -2.18 2.33 -9.68
N SER A 61 -1.90 3.34 -8.86
CA SER A 61 -2.85 4.36 -8.42
C SER A 61 -2.14 5.69 -8.21
N ARG A 62 -2.59 6.73 -8.94
CA ARG A 62 -2.03 8.08 -8.83
C ARG A 62 -2.43 8.78 -7.54
N ARG A 63 -3.62 8.48 -7.03
CA ARG A 63 -4.24 9.20 -5.91
C ARG A 63 -4.25 8.42 -4.59
N TYR A 64 -4.17 7.10 -4.65
CA TYR A 64 -4.34 6.24 -3.47
C TYR A 64 -3.09 5.42 -3.20
N ILE A 65 -2.23 5.96 -2.33
CA ILE A 65 -1.09 5.24 -1.78
C ILE A 65 -1.45 4.75 -0.38
N LEU A 66 -1.48 3.43 -0.18
CA LEU A 66 -1.79 2.82 1.10
C LEU A 66 -0.72 3.13 2.15
N ASN A 67 -1.13 3.30 3.41
CA ASN A 67 -0.22 3.64 4.50
C ASN A 67 0.87 2.59 4.71
N GLU A 68 0.56 1.31 4.47
CA GLU A 68 1.48 0.19 4.56
C GLU A 68 2.55 0.25 3.48
N ILE A 69 2.24 0.78 2.28
CA ILE A 69 3.25 1.07 1.26
C ILE A 69 4.16 2.18 1.76
N GLY A 70 3.59 3.33 2.16
CA GLY A 70 4.37 4.48 2.60
C GLY A 70 5.31 4.13 3.76
N SER A 71 4.79 3.46 4.79
CA SER A 71 5.56 3.04 5.97
C SER A 71 6.55 1.94 5.60
N GLY A 72 6.09 0.90 4.90
CA GLY A 72 6.91 -0.25 4.52
C GLY A 72 8.10 0.10 3.62
N SER A 73 7.92 1.02 2.68
CA SER A 73 9.03 1.51 1.84
C SER A 73 10.16 2.13 2.67
N THR A 74 9.84 2.78 3.80
CA THR A 74 10.86 3.32 4.72
C THR A 74 11.46 2.25 5.65
N TYR A 75 10.76 1.13 5.84
CA TYR A 75 11.18 0.04 6.71
C TYR A 75 12.09 -0.99 6.01
N LEU A 76 12.18 -1.01 4.68
CA LEU A 76 12.95 -2.02 3.91
C LEU A 76 14.39 -2.20 4.42
N ALA A 77 15.13 -1.10 4.62
CA ALA A 77 16.49 -1.16 5.13
C ALA A 77 16.55 -1.68 6.58
N LEU A 78 15.66 -1.18 7.45
CA LEU A 78 15.55 -1.67 8.83
C LEU A 78 15.15 -3.15 8.88
N TYR A 79 14.37 -3.64 7.93
CA TYR A 79 14.02 -5.05 7.82
C TYR A 79 15.23 -5.90 7.42
N ALA A 80 15.97 -5.48 6.39
CA ALA A 80 17.23 -6.12 6.01
C ALA A 80 18.21 -6.21 7.21
N PHE A 81 18.33 -5.14 8.00
CA PHE A 81 19.15 -5.15 9.20
C PHE A 81 18.60 -6.10 10.27
N ALA A 82 17.28 -6.09 10.50
CA ALA A 82 16.64 -6.94 11.50
C ALA A 82 16.88 -8.42 11.21
N LEU A 83 16.77 -8.85 9.94
CA LEU A 83 17.05 -10.24 9.54
C LEU A 83 18.48 -10.69 9.91
N VAL A 84 19.46 -9.80 9.73
CA VAL A 84 20.86 -10.07 10.12
C VAL A 84 21.02 -10.09 11.64
N ILE A 85 20.46 -9.11 12.35
CA ILE A 85 20.57 -9.00 13.81
C ILE A 85 19.94 -10.20 14.49
N GLU A 86 18.78 -10.63 14.03
CA GLU A 86 18.03 -11.77 14.55
C GLU A 86 18.86 -13.06 14.44
N ARG A 87 19.47 -13.31 13.28
CA ARG A 87 20.34 -14.47 13.08
C ARG A 87 21.67 -14.38 13.84
N GLN A 88 22.21 -13.17 13.99
CA GLN A 88 23.48 -12.91 14.67
C GLN A 88 23.37 -12.89 16.20
N GLY A 89 22.18 -12.57 16.75
CA GLY A 89 21.91 -12.42 18.18
C GLY A 89 22.56 -11.21 18.86
N ARG A 90 23.34 -10.41 18.13
CA ARG A 90 24.07 -9.22 18.62
C ARG A 90 24.23 -8.19 17.52
N VAL A 91 24.71 -6.99 17.88
CA VAL A 91 24.95 -5.88 16.94
C VAL A 91 26.38 -5.37 17.12
N THR A 92 27.12 -5.19 16.03
CA THR A 92 28.48 -4.65 16.07
C THR A 92 28.48 -3.12 16.21
N SER A 93 29.64 -2.51 16.50
CA SER A 93 29.77 -1.05 16.54
C SER A 93 29.46 -0.39 15.19
N GLU A 94 29.92 -1.00 14.10
CA GLU A 94 29.69 -0.49 12.74
C GLU A 94 28.24 -0.63 12.30
N GLN A 95 27.59 -1.76 12.63
CA GLN A 95 26.15 -1.93 12.44
C GLN A 95 25.34 -0.89 13.24
N SER A 96 25.77 -0.60 14.48
CA SER A 96 25.10 0.41 15.32
C SER A 96 25.20 1.82 14.74
N LYS A 97 26.31 2.16 14.06
CA LYS A 97 26.50 3.46 13.41
C LYS A 97 25.50 3.68 12.28
N ILE A 98 25.38 2.73 11.35
CA ILE A 98 24.45 2.88 10.23
C ILE A 98 22.99 2.88 10.71
N ILE A 99 22.62 2.05 11.69
CA ILE A 99 21.28 2.09 12.28
C ILE A 99 21.00 3.48 12.85
N LYS A 100 21.95 4.04 13.61
CA LYS A 100 21.82 5.39 14.15
C LYS A 100 21.61 6.42 13.02
N MET A 101 22.35 6.33 11.92
CA MET A 101 22.15 7.22 10.77
C MET A 101 20.71 7.17 10.23
N TYR A 102 20.09 6.00 10.14
CA TYR A 102 18.69 5.89 9.73
C TYR A 102 17.75 6.57 10.72
N PHE A 103 17.93 6.36 12.03
CA PHE A 103 17.09 6.99 13.08
C PHE A 103 17.33 8.50 13.23
N ASP A 104 18.52 8.99 12.90
CA ASP A 104 18.84 10.43 12.94
C ASP A 104 18.25 11.18 11.73
N ASN A 105 18.03 10.49 10.59
CA ASN A 105 17.59 11.11 9.34
C ASN A 105 16.14 10.78 8.93
N MET A 106 15.54 9.75 9.51
CA MET A 106 14.16 9.34 9.23
C MET A 106 13.33 9.32 10.50
N ARG A 107 12.02 9.54 10.35
CA ARG A 107 11.07 9.46 11.46
C ARG A 107 10.39 8.10 11.46
N PHE A 108 10.62 7.35 12.53
CA PHE A 108 9.96 6.08 12.79
C PHE A 108 9.00 6.20 13.99
N PRO A 109 7.90 5.43 14.03
CA PRO A 109 6.96 5.46 15.15
C PRO A 109 7.48 4.75 16.41
N PHE A 110 8.75 4.33 16.41
CA PHE A 110 9.42 3.66 17.51
C PHE A 110 10.85 4.18 17.69
N SER A 111 11.41 3.99 18.89
CA SER A 111 12.78 4.41 19.18
C SER A 111 13.83 3.41 18.67
N GLN A 112 15.05 3.89 18.43
CA GLN A 112 16.20 3.04 18.06
C GLN A 112 16.43 1.91 19.08
N SER A 113 16.33 2.22 20.38
CA SER A 113 16.56 1.23 21.44
C SER A 113 15.54 0.09 21.41
N ALA A 114 14.27 0.43 21.17
CA ALA A 114 13.19 -0.53 21.11
C ALA A 114 13.30 -1.38 19.82
N TYR A 115 13.63 -0.77 18.69
CA TYR A 115 13.92 -1.49 17.44
C TYR A 115 15.06 -2.50 17.62
N LEU A 116 16.18 -2.09 18.21
CA LEU A 116 17.32 -2.98 18.46
C LEU A 116 16.97 -4.15 19.38
N SER A 117 16.10 -3.92 20.38
CA SER A 117 15.60 -4.98 21.25
C SER A 117 14.77 -5.99 20.44
N ALA A 118 13.80 -5.50 19.66
CA ALA A 118 12.90 -6.33 18.87
C ALA A 118 13.61 -7.10 17.73
N ALA A 119 14.60 -6.47 17.10
CA ALA A 119 15.41 -7.10 16.06
C ALA A 119 16.23 -8.30 16.60
N LYS A 120 16.73 -8.24 17.84
CA LYS A 120 17.49 -9.34 18.45
C LYS A 120 16.63 -10.56 18.79
N THR A 121 15.38 -10.33 19.18
CA THR A 121 14.48 -11.37 19.69
C THR A 121 13.49 -11.88 18.65
N GLY A 122 13.48 -11.31 17.44
CA GLY A 122 12.43 -11.64 16.46
C GLY A 122 11.06 -11.05 16.80
N SER A 123 10.94 -10.20 17.83
CA SER A 123 9.64 -9.74 18.32
C SER A 123 9.08 -8.55 17.53
N GLU A 124 7.80 -8.27 17.74
CA GLU A 124 7.10 -7.13 17.15
C GLU A 124 7.47 -5.81 17.84
N ILE A 125 7.42 -4.71 17.09
CA ILE A 125 7.49 -3.35 17.62
C ILE A 125 6.56 -2.41 16.84
N GLY A 126 5.54 -1.88 17.52
CA GLY A 126 4.51 -1.09 16.85
C GLY A 126 3.84 -1.92 15.75
N ASP A 127 3.90 -1.44 14.52
CA ASP A 127 3.42 -2.12 13.31
C ASP A 127 4.55 -2.68 12.42
N PHE A 128 5.80 -2.62 12.87
CA PHE A 128 6.98 -2.84 12.02
C PHE A 128 6.92 -4.17 11.26
N ARG A 129 6.87 -5.33 11.95
CA ARG A 129 6.86 -6.63 11.27
C ARG A 129 5.51 -6.90 10.61
N LYS A 130 4.40 -6.44 11.18
CA LYS A 130 3.08 -6.48 10.52
C LYS A 130 3.07 -5.80 9.15
N VAL A 131 3.85 -4.73 9.00
CA VAL A 131 3.96 -4.01 7.73
C VAL A 131 4.99 -4.68 6.81
N ILE A 132 6.22 -4.93 7.27
CA ILE A 132 7.35 -5.20 6.35
C ILE A 132 7.84 -6.66 6.34
N SER A 133 7.43 -7.50 7.29
CA SER A 133 7.97 -8.85 7.35
C SER A 133 7.42 -9.75 6.24
N ILE A 134 8.22 -10.72 5.82
CA ILE A 134 7.86 -11.70 4.81
C ILE A 134 8.53 -13.04 5.10
N SER A 135 7.72 -14.10 5.01
CA SER A 135 8.09 -15.50 5.19
C SER A 135 7.19 -16.37 4.31
N ARG A 136 7.32 -17.70 4.37
CA ARG A 136 6.39 -18.60 3.68
C ARG A 136 4.97 -18.60 4.27
N ASP A 137 4.82 -18.26 5.55
CA ASP A 137 3.53 -18.31 6.23
C ASP A 137 2.88 -16.93 6.39
N TYR A 138 3.62 -15.87 6.04
CA TYR A 138 3.18 -14.50 6.30
C TYR A 138 3.77 -13.50 5.28
N ALA A 139 2.92 -12.59 4.79
CA ALA A 139 3.32 -11.39 4.08
C ALA A 139 2.72 -10.16 4.78
N GLY A 140 3.59 -9.25 5.21
CA GLY A 140 3.18 -7.98 5.79
C GLY A 140 2.46 -7.10 4.77
N GLY A 141 1.69 -6.13 5.28
CA GLY A 141 0.84 -5.27 4.45
C GLY A 141 1.58 -4.53 3.33
N PHE A 142 2.86 -4.21 3.51
CA PHE A 142 3.72 -3.67 2.45
C PHE A 142 3.81 -4.62 1.26
N TRP A 143 4.20 -5.88 1.51
CA TRP A 143 4.43 -6.86 0.46
C TRP A 143 3.13 -7.20 -0.26
N VAL A 144 2.04 -7.38 0.50
CA VAL A 144 0.71 -7.64 -0.06
C VAL A 144 0.33 -6.55 -1.05
N ASN A 145 0.41 -5.30 -0.63
CA ASN A 145 0.01 -4.17 -1.46
C ASN A 145 0.99 -3.90 -2.61
N PHE A 146 2.28 -4.15 -2.41
CA PHE A 146 3.29 -3.99 -3.45
C PHE A 146 3.12 -5.05 -4.55
N PHE A 147 2.84 -6.31 -4.21
CA PHE A 147 2.53 -7.36 -5.17
C PHE A 147 1.26 -7.03 -5.97
N ARG A 148 0.21 -6.55 -5.31
CA ARG A 148 -1.02 -6.08 -5.98
C ARG A 148 -0.72 -4.93 -6.96
N ALA A 149 0.12 -3.97 -6.58
CA ALA A 149 0.54 -2.88 -7.46
C ALA A 149 1.39 -3.38 -8.66
N LEU A 150 2.26 -4.36 -8.42
CA LEU A 150 3.05 -5.02 -9.46
C LEU A 150 2.15 -5.73 -10.47
N TYR A 151 1.14 -6.49 -10.02
CA TYR A 151 0.19 -7.16 -10.91
C TYR A 151 -0.57 -6.19 -11.80
N LYS A 152 -0.96 -5.04 -11.26
CA LYS A 152 -1.71 -4.04 -12.03
C LYS A 152 -0.83 -3.32 -13.05
N SER A 153 0.40 -2.96 -12.68
CA SER A 153 1.14 -1.94 -13.42
C SER A 153 2.66 -2.14 -13.51
N GLY A 154 3.21 -3.05 -12.73
CA GLY A 154 4.65 -3.32 -12.65
C GLY A 154 5.11 -4.42 -13.59
N THR A 155 6.36 -4.82 -13.39
CA THR A 155 7.01 -5.89 -14.15
C THR A 155 7.79 -6.80 -13.21
N GLN A 156 8.15 -7.99 -13.70
CA GLN A 156 9.06 -8.89 -12.98
C GLN A 156 10.40 -8.21 -12.66
N LYS A 157 10.85 -7.29 -13.52
CA LYS A 157 12.07 -6.52 -13.29
C LYS A 157 11.92 -5.58 -12.10
N ASP A 158 10.79 -4.89 -11.95
CA ASP A 158 10.59 -3.99 -10.81
C ASP A 158 10.60 -4.78 -9.47
N LEU A 159 10.07 -6.00 -9.46
CA LEU A 159 10.22 -6.90 -8.29
C LEU A 159 11.68 -7.28 -8.05
N GLN A 160 12.39 -7.71 -9.10
CA GLN A 160 13.78 -8.13 -9.00
C GLN A 160 14.67 -6.99 -8.50
N ASP A 161 14.46 -5.76 -8.97
CA ASP A 161 15.23 -4.59 -8.53
C ASP A 161 15.08 -4.36 -7.01
N VAL A 162 13.88 -4.55 -6.44
CA VAL A 162 13.64 -4.44 -4.98
C VAL A 162 14.31 -5.60 -4.22
N ILE A 163 14.26 -6.82 -4.76
CA ILE A 163 14.93 -7.99 -4.19
C ILE A 163 16.46 -7.78 -4.18
N ASP A 164 17.03 -7.33 -5.29
CA ASP A 164 18.48 -7.12 -5.45
C ASP A 164 18.98 -6.03 -4.49
N CYS A 165 18.24 -4.92 -4.38
CA CYS A 165 18.56 -3.87 -3.40
C CYS A 165 18.51 -4.43 -1.96
N THR A 166 17.46 -5.18 -1.61
CA THR A 166 17.29 -5.71 -0.25
C THR A 166 18.35 -6.74 0.11
N THR A 167 18.69 -7.64 -0.82
CA THR A 167 19.75 -8.63 -0.62
C THR A 167 21.14 -8.00 -0.56
N SER A 168 21.42 -6.96 -1.37
CA SER A 168 22.65 -6.18 -1.25
C SER A 168 22.78 -5.51 0.12
N MET A 169 21.69 -4.93 0.65
CA MET A 169 21.65 -4.37 2.01
C MET A 169 21.95 -5.44 3.07
N ILE A 170 21.33 -6.62 2.99
CA ILE A 170 21.59 -7.75 3.90
C ILE A 170 23.06 -8.15 3.84
N MET A 171 23.62 -8.33 2.64
CA MET A 171 25.01 -8.74 2.44
C MET A 171 25.98 -7.76 3.09
N ARG A 172 25.83 -6.47 2.78
CA ARG A 172 26.73 -5.41 3.28
C ARG A 172 26.59 -5.22 4.77
N PHE A 173 25.37 -5.24 5.29
CA PHE A 173 25.14 -5.10 6.73
C PHE A 173 25.69 -6.28 7.53
N SER A 174 25.68 -7.49 6.97
CA SER A 174 26.18 -8.71 7.64
C SER A 174 27.68 -8.69 7.91
N ILE A 175 28.46 -7.95 7.12
CA ILE A 175 29.92 -7.88 7.21
C ILE A 175 30.43 -6.64 7.96
N LEU A 176 29.54 -5.70 8.31
CA LEU A 176 29.90 -4.51 9.08
C LEU A 176 30.39 -4.91 10.49
N GLY A 177 31.66 -4.63 10.78
CA GLY A 177 32.30 -5.01 12.03
C GLY A 177 32.69 -6.50 12.13
N ASN A 178 32.37 -7.31 11.12
CA ASN A 178 32.81 -8.70 11.00
C ASN A 178 32.95 -9.12 9.51
N PRO A 179 34.07 -8.79 8.85
CA PRO A 179 34.25 -9.04 7.42
C PRO A 179 34.17 -10.52 7.00
N ASN A 180 34.35 -11.45 7.93
CA ASN A 180 34.31 -12.89 7.69
C ASN A 180 32.92 -13.51 7.96
N SER A 181 31.89 -12.67 8.16
CA SER A 181 30.52 -13.14 8.37
C SER A 181 30.03 -13.94 7.16
N ASN A 182 29.48 -15.12 7.41
CA ASN A 182 28.88 -16.00 6.41
C ASN A 182 27.35 -16.12 6.56
N LEU A 183 26.72 -15.18 7.27
CA LEU A 183 25.28 -15.21 7.56
C LEU A 183 24.43 -14.88 6.32
N ALA A 184 24.90 -13.92 5.51
CA ALA A 184 24.11 -13.35 4.42
C ALA A 184 23.56 -14.36 3.41
N PRO A 185 24.33 -15.36 2.91
CA PRO A 185 23.81 -16.31 1.93
C PRO A 185 22.50 -16.98 2.37
N SER A 186 22.45 -17.51 3.60
CA SER A 186 21.25 -18.16 4.13
C SER A 186 20.06 -17.20 4.27
N ILE A 187 20.31 -15.99 4.77
CA ILE A 187 19.28 -14.97 4.97
C ILE A 187 18.72 -14.50 3.62
N CYS A 188 19.58 -14.26 2.64
CA CYS A 188 19.18 -13.85 1.29
C CYS A 188 18.36 -14.96 0.62
N THR A 189 18.77 -16.24 0.73
CA THR A 189 17.98 -17.36 0.21
C THR A 189 16.60 -17.41 0.84
N ASP A 190 16.51 -17.39 2.18
CA ASP A 190 15.22 -17.42 2.89
C ASP A 190 14.31 -16.25 2.48
N PHE A 191 14.87 -15.05 2.34
CA PHE A 191 14.14 -13.85 1.90
C PHE A 191 13.63 -13.97 0.46
N VAL A 192 14.51 -14.33 -0.48
CA VAL A 192 14.16 -14.46 -1.91
C VAL A 192 13.12 -15.54 -2.11
N GLU A 193 13.27 -16.69 -1.46
CA GLU A 193 12.28 -17.77 -1.51
C GLU A 193 10.93 -17.32 -0.96
N SER A 194 10.92 -16.58 0.15
CA SER A 194 9.69 -16.07 0.75
C SER A 194 8.99 -15.06 -0.17
N VAL A 195 9.72 -14.14 -0.77
CA VAL A 195 9.17 -13.17 -1.74
C VAL A 195 8.58 -13.88 -2.96
N ASN A 196 9.34 -14.82 -3.55
CA ASN A 196 8.89 -15.58 -4.72
C ASN A 196 7.71 -16.52 -4.40
N TYR A 197 7.64 -17.05 -3.19
CA TYR A 197 6.50 -17.83 -2.75
C TYR A 197 5.27 -16.94 -2.59
N GLN A 198 5.40 -15.86 -1.82
CA GLN A 198 4.27 -15.00 -1.45
C GLN A 198 3.69 -14.23 -2.62
N ILE A 199 4.50 -13.78 -3.58
CA ILE A 199 3.94 -13.08 -4.75
C ILE A 199 2.89 -13.96 -5.44
N ASN A 200 3.15 -15.27 -5.58
CA ASN A 200 2.23 -16.21 -6.19
C ASN A 200 0.99 -16.54 -5.32
N GLN A 201 1.06 -16.37 -3.99
CA GLN A 201 -0.06 -16.62 -3.08
C GLN A 201 -0.98 -15.40 -2.93
N VAL A 202 -0.41 -14.19 -2.88
CA VAL A 202 -1.13 -12.94 -2.56
C VAL A 202 -1.87 -12.35 -3.78
N ARG A 203 -1.94 -13.12 -4.89
CA ARG A 203 -2.63 -12.71 -6.11
C ARG A 203 -4.13 -12.50 -5.91
N GLU A 204 -4.76 -13.24 -5.00
CA GLU A 204 -6.20 -13.15 -4.77
C GLU A 204 -6.54 -11.98 -3.83
N ILE A 205 -7.22 -10.98 -4.38
CA ILE A 205 -7.99 -10.03 -3.58
C ILE A 205 -9.34 -10.69 -3.35
N SER A 206 -9.75 -10.86 -2.09
CA SER A 206 -11.11 -11.29 -1.81
C SER A 206 -12.08 -10.24 -2.35
N ILE A 207 -13.13 -10.67 -3.04
CA ILE A 207 -14.20 -9.78 -3.49
C ILE A 207 -14.79 -8.98 -2.31
N LYS A 208 -14.70 -9.49 -1.07
CA LYS A 208 -15.19 -8.81 0.13
C LYS A 208 -14.29 -7.64 0.60
N GLU A 209 -13.05 -7.58 0.13
CA GLU A 209 -12.09 -6.50 0.46
C GLU A 209 -12.27 -5.29 -0.45
N ILE A 210 -12.02 -4.09 0.09
CA ILE A 210 -11.92 -2.86 -0.72
C ILE A 210 -10.69 -2.97 -1.62
N ASP A 211 -10.90 -2.85 -2.92
CA ASP A 211 -9.83 -2.84 -3.90
C ASP A 211 -9.29 -1.43 -4.11
N TRP A 212 -8.44 -1.01 -3.18
CA TRP A 212 -7.79 0.30 -3.19
C TRP A 212 -6.96 0.59 -4.43
N LEU A 213 -6.42 -0.46 -5.05
CA LEU A 213 -5.54 -0.34 -6.20
C LEU A 213 -6.28 -0.57 -7.51
N GLY A 214 -7.51 -1.09 -7.52
CA GLY A 214 -8.23 -1.43 -8.74
C GLY A 214 -7.57 -2.57 -9.51
N VAL A 215 -7.26 -3.67 -8.82
CA VAL A 215 -6.76 -4.92 -9.42
C VAL A 215 -7.90 -5.72 -10.05
N ILE A 216 -9.09 -5.72 -9.44
CA ILE A 216 -10.29 -6.38 -9.96
C ILE A 216 -10.99 -5.41 -10.92
N PRO A 217 -11.24 -5.82 -12.19
CA PRO A 217 -11.95 -5.00 -13.16
C PRO A 217 -13.35 -4.56 -12.67
N ILE A 218 -13.75 -3.34 -13.00
CA ILE A 218 -15.09 -2.80 -12.66
C ILE A 218 -16.23 -3.76 -13.08
N PRO A 219 -16.24 -4.37 -14.29
CA PRO A 219 -17.31 -5.28 -14.66
C PRO A 219 -17.45 -6.49 -13.72
N GLU A 220 -16.33 -7.05 -13.24
CA GLU A 220 -16.34 -8.16 -12.28
C GLU A 220 -16.90 -7.72 -10.92
N ARG A 221 -16.52 -6.52 -10.45
CA ARG A 221 -17.07 -5.90 -9.24
C ARG A 221 -18.57 -5.62 -9.35
N LEU A 222 -19.00 -5.11 -10.50
CA LEU A 222 -20.41 -4.80 -10.76
C LEU A 222 -21.26 -6.07 -10.77
N GLU A 223 -20.78 -7.15 -11.39
CA GLU A 223 -21.49 -8.43 -11.42
C GLU A 223 -21.66 -9.02 -10.02
N GLU A 224 -20.60 -9.05 -9.20
CA GLU A 224 -20.68 -9.53 -7.82
C GLU A 224 -21.61 -8.67 -6.95
N MET A 225 -21.54 -7.34 -7.09
CA MET A 225 -22.45 -6.45 -6.39
C MET A 225 -23.91 -6.69 -6.76
N LYS A 226 -24.20 -6.98 -8.05
CA LYS A 226 -25.53 -7.38 -8.52
C LYS A 226 -25.95 -8.71 -7.91
N ILE A 227 -25.06 -9.71 -7.87
CA ILE A 227 -25.33 -11.02 -7.24
C ILE A 227 -25.69 -10.84 -5.77
N PHE A 228 -24.92 -10.08 -4.99
CA PHE A 228 -25.25 -9.83 -3.58
C PHE A 228 -26.58 -9.12 -3.43
N TYR A 229 -26.83 -8.07 -4.21
CA TYR A 229 -28.06 -7.30 -4.13
C TYR A 229 -29.29 -8.11 -4.54
N GLU A 230 -29.21 -8.89 -5.62
CA GLU A 230 -30.26 -9.81 -6.05
C GLU A 230 -30.55 -10.86 -4.99
N SER A 231 -29.49 -11.41 -4.38
CA SER A 231 -29.63 -12.38 -3.29
C SER A 231 -30.30 -11.78 -2.06
N LEU A 232 -30.05 -10.52 -1.73
CA LEU A 232 -30.76 -9.82 -0.65
C LEU A 232 -32.25 -9.62 -0.99
N ILE A 233 -32.56 -9.22 -2.23
CA ILE A 233 -33.94 -9.05 -2.70
C ILE A 233 -34.72 -10.36 -2.56
N ASP A 234 -34.18 -11.44 -3.13
CA ASP A 234 -34.85 -12.75 -3.21
C ASP A 234 -35.18 -13.35 -1.83
N ASN A 235 -34.45 -12.95 -0.79
CA ASN A 235 -34.61 -13.47 0.57
C ASN A 235 -35.32 -12.49 1.51
N SER A 236 -35.63 -11.28 1.04
CA SER A 236 -36.31 -10.25 1.84
C SER A 236 -37.79 -10.15 1.47
N ASN A 237 -38.60 -9.56 2.35
CA ASN A 237 -40.02 -9.35 2.09
C ASN A 237 -40.33 -8.04 1.33
N ILE A 238 -39.30 -7.32 0.86
CA ILE A 238 -39.49 -6.06 0.14
C ILE A 238 -40.22 -6.25 -1.21
N THR A 239 -40.16 -7.47 -1.75
CA THR A 239 -40.80 -7.83 -3.02
C THR A 239 -42.32 -7.92 -2.94
N ASP A 240 -42.88 -7.88 -1.73
CA ASP A 240 -44.32 -7.75 -1.50
C ASP A 240 -44.83 -6.38 -1.95
N ASP A 241 -43.98 -5.34 -1.90
CA ASP A 241 -44.34 -3.95 -2.18
C ASP A 241 -43.72 -3.40 -3.49
N ILE A 242 -42.51 -3.85 -3.86
CA ILE A 242 -41.75 -3.35 -5.03
C ILE A 242 -41.28 -4.53 -5.86
N SER A 243 -41.44 -4.47 -7.18
CA SER A 243 -41.00 -5.59 -8.02
C SER A 243 -39.47 -5.76 -8.01
N LYS A 244 -39.01 -7.00 -8.20
CA LYS A 244 -37.58 -7.32 -8.31
C LYS A 244 -36.90 -6.54 -9.43
N ASP A 245 -37.56 -6.42 -10.60
CA ASP A 245 -37.03 -5.70 -11.76
C ASP A 245 -36.83 -4.20 -11.43
N GLU A 246 -37.78 -3.58 -10.73
CA GLU A 246 -37.63 -2.19 -10.27
C GLU A 246 -36.45 -2.05 -9.30
N LEU A 247 -36.31 -2.95 -8.34
CA LEU A 247 -35.22 -2.90 -7.37
C LEU A 247 -33.84 -3.02 -8.04
N LEU A 248 -33.69 -3.92 -9.01
CA LEU A 248 -32.45 -4.08 -9.78
C LEU A 248 -32.07 -2.81 -10.54
N LEU A 249 -33.04 -2.11 -11.12
CA LEU A 249 -32.80 -0.80 -11.77
C LEU A 249 -32.33 0.27 -10.78
N LEU A 250 -32.82 0.24 -9.53
CA LEU A 250 -32.41 1.19 -8.50
C LEU A 250 -30.93 1.03 -8.12
N LEU A 251 -30.35 -0.18 -8.19
CA LEU A 251 -28.92 -0.37 -7.94
C LEU A 251 -28.07 0.38 -8.97
N GLU A 252 -28.40 0.27 -10.25
CA GLU A 252 -27.62 0.94 -11.30
C GLU A 252 -27.81 2.46 -11.28
N LEU A 253 -29.01 2.94 -10.97
CA LEU A 253 -29.26 4.35 -10.73
C LEU A 253 -28.50 4.89 -9.51
N LEU A 254 -28.34 4.08 -8.46
CA LEU A 254 -27.50 4.44 -7.31
C LEU A 254 -26.03 4.60 -7.72
N ILE A 255 -25.50 3.68 -8.54
CA ILE A 255 -24.13 3.79 -9.07
C ILE A 255 -23.99 5.06 -9.92
N LEU A 256 -24.95 5.31 -10.81
CA LEU A 256 -24.99 6.53 -11.63
C LEU A 256 -24.98 7.79 -10.76
N ASN A 257 -25.79 7.83 -9.71
CA ASN A 257 -25.80 8.94 -8.75
C ASN A 257 -24.40 9.15 -8.14
N CYS A 258 -23.79 8.07 -7.63
CA CYS A 258 -22.47 8.16 -7.00
C CYS A 258 -21.40 8.66 -7.97
N ILE A 259 -21.44 8.21 -9.23
CA ILE A 259 -20.57 8.72 -10.31
C ILE A 259 -20.80 10.21 -10.53
N CYS A 260 -22.07 10.63 -10.68
CA CYS A 260 -22.43 12.02 -10.88
C CYS A 260 -21.95 12.90 -9.72
N ASP A 261 -22.16 12.48 -8.47
CA ASP A 261 -21.74 13.23 -7.28
C ASP A 261 -20.22 13.37 -7.21
N VAL A 262 -19.46 12.28 -7.37
CA VAL A 262 -17.99 12.32 -7.38
C VAL A 262 -17.46 13.24 -8.48
N VAL A 263 -18.04 13.19 -9.68
CA VAL A 263 -17.66 14.10 -10.78
C VAL A 263 -18.08 15.54 -10.47
N MET A 264 -19.22 15.78 -9.83
CA MET A 264 -19.66 17.12 -9.46
C MET A 264 -18.80 17.76 -8.37
N MET A 265 -18.20 16.95 -7.48
CA MET A 265 -17.23 17.41 -6.47
C MET A 265 -15.89 17.87 -7.07
N THR A 266 -15.66 17.64 -8.37
CA THR A 266 -14.47 18.11 -9.07
C THR A 266 -14.47 19.64 -9.28
N LYS A 267 -13.28 20.24 -9.38
CA LYS A 267 -13.08 21.65 -9.75
C LYS A 267 -13.11 21.90 -11.27
N GLN A 268 -13.55 20.93 -12.08
CA GLN A 268 -13.56 21.04 -13.54
C GLN A 268 -14.72 21.91 -14.05
N PRO A 269 -14.59 22.55 -15.23
CA PRO A 269 -15.70 23.26 -15.87
C PRO A 269 -16.90 22.35 -16.16
N LYS A 270 -18.12 22.93 -16.23
CA LYS A 270 -19.37 22.17 -16.46
C LYS A 270 -19.33 21.29 -17.72
N SER A 271 -18.76 21.79 -18.82
CA SER A 271 -18.62 21.02 -20.07
C SER A 271 -17.72 19.79 -19.89
N VAL A 272 -16.62 19.95 -19.16
CA VAL A 272 -15.69 18.85 -18.86
C VAL A 272 -16.31 17.85 -17.90
N LYS A 273 -17.02 18.32 -16.86
CA LYS A 273 -17.75 17.46 -15.92
C LYS A 273 -18.76 16.55 -16.64
N LEU A 274 -19.50 17.08 -17.61
CA LEU A 274 -20.44 16.25 -18.36
C LEU A 274 -19.74 15.14 -19.14
N GLN A 275 -18.61 15.46 -19.79
CA GLN A 275 -17.80 14.45 -20.47
C GLN A 275 -17.24 13.40 -19.49
N MET A 276 -16.74 13.84 -18.34
CA MET A 276 -16.26 12.95 -17.28
C MET A 276 -17.35 12.00 -16.78
N MET A 277 -18.59 12.47 -16.59
CA MET A 277 -19.71 11.62 -16.19
C MET A 277 -20.03 10.56 -17.24
N ASN A 278 -20.09 10.95 -18.51
CA ASN A 278 -20.36 10.02 -19.60
C ASN A 278 -19.27 8.95 -19.71
N ASP A 279 -18.01 9.35 -19.62
CA ASP A 279 -16.89 8.42 -19.69
C ASP A 279 -16.84 7.49 -18.45
N ALA A 280 -17.17 8.01 -17.27
CA ALA A 280 -17.26 7.21 -16.04
C ALA A 280 -18.41 6.20 -16.08
N ALA A 281 -19.60 6.62 -16.54
CA ALA A 281 -20.74 5.73 -16.72
C ALA A 281 -20.42 4.63 -17.75
N ALA A 282 -19.82 4.99 -18.88
CA ALA A 282 -19.38 4.03 -19.89
C ALA A 282 -18.32 3.05 -19.36
N LEU A 283 -17.35 3.55 -18.58
CA LEU A 283 -16.33 2.71 -17.95
C LEU A 283 -16.94 1.73 -16.93
N SER A 284 -17.97 2.17 -16.20
CA SER A 284 -18.61 1.34 -15.18
C SER A 284 -19.44 0.19 -15.74
N GLY A 285 -19.89 0.28 -16.99
CA GLY A 285 -20.71 -0.75 -17.63
C GLY A 285 -22.16 -0.82 -17.14
N ILE A 286 -22.64 0.18 -16.40
CA ILE A 286 -24.04 0.30 -16.00
C ILE A 286 -24.96 0.52 -17.22
N GLN A 287 -26.18 0.01 -17.13
CA GLN A 287 -27.23 0.04 -18.14
C GLN A 287 -28.45 0.79 -17.62
N THR A 288 -28.34 2.12 -17.56
CA THR A 288 -29.45 2.99 -17.14
C THR A 288 -30.24 3.52 -18.33
N ASP A 289 -31.56 3.65 -18.17
CA ASP A 289 -32.44 4.25 -19.18
C ASP A 289 -32.26 5.78 -19.32
N VAL A 290 -31.56 6.39 -18.37
CA VAL A 290 -31.23 7.81 -18.35
C VAL A 290 -29.73 8.01 -18.51
N THR A 291 -29.38 8.98 -19.35
CA THR A 291 -27.98 9.44 -19.48
C THR A 291 -27.59 10.30 -18.27
N PRO A 292 -26.29 10.41 -17.94
CA PRO A 292 -25.84 11.29 -16.86
C PRO A 292 -26.29 12.75 -17.04
N GLU A 293 -26.36 13.23 -18.28
CA GLU A 293 -26.86 14.57 -18.58
C GLU A 293 -28.34 14.74 -18.19
N GLN A 294 -29.17 13.77 -18.56
CA GLN A 294 -30.58 13.77 -18.22
C GLN A 294 -30.76 13.69 -16.72
N TYR A 295 -30.07 12.76 -16.06
CA TYR A 295 -30.10 12.57 -14.61
C TYR A 295 -29.84 13.87 -13.84
N VAL A 296 -28.73 14.55 -14.15
CA VAL A 296 -28.37 15.81 -13.48
C VAL A 296 -29.35 16.94 -13.83
N LYS A 297 -29.89 16.97 -15.05
CA LYS A 297 -30.89 17.98 -15.45
C LYS A 297 -32.21 17.82 -14.70
N GLU A 298 -32.71 16.59 -14.54
CA GLU A 298 -33.94 16.33 -13.77
C GLU A 298 -33.80 16.86 -12.33
N ILE A 299 -32.68 16.57 -11.67
CA ILE A 299 -32.35 17.04 -10.32
C ILE A 299 -32.24 18.57 -10.26
N ALA A 300 -31.55 19.18 -11.23
CA ALA A 300 -31.33 20.63 -11.27
C ALA A 300 -32.62 21.42 -11.57
N ASN A 301 -33.50 20.85 -12.39
CA ASN A 301 -34.77 21.48 -12.77
C ASN A 301 -35.89 21.25 -11.76
N ASN A 302 -35.67 20.45 -10.71
CA ASN A 302 -36.67 20.07 -9.71
C ASN A 302 -37.95 19.48 -10.34
N THR A 303 -37.78 18.62 -11.34
CA THR A 303 -38.90 17.85 -11.89
C THR A 303 -39.37 16.80 -10.88
N GLU A 304 -40.51 16.16 -11.14
CA GLU A 304 -40.99 15.04 -10.31
C GLU A 304 -39.97 13.90 -10.27
N THR A 305 -39.40 13.53 -11.42
CA THR A 305 -38.32 12.55 -11.54
C THR A 305 -37.07 12.98 -10.77
N GLY A 306 -36.69 14.27 -10.85
CA GLY A 306 -35.56 14.80 -10.10
C GLY A 306 -35.78 14.80 -8.58
N ALA A 307 -37.01 15.02 -8.13
CA ALA A 307 -37.38 14.92 -6.72
C ALA A 307 -37.29 13.47 -6.22
N PHE A 308 -37.74 12.51 -7.04
CA PHE A 308 -37.57 11.09 -6.77
C PHE A 308 -36.09 10.71 -6.64
N TYR A 309 -35.23 11.12 -7.59
CA TYR A 309 -33.80 10.83 -7.52
C TYR A 309 -33.15 11.39 -6.25
N LYS A 310 -33.48 12.62 -5.86
CA LYS A 310 -33.00 13.21 -4.60
C LYS A 310 -33.45 12.39 -3.39
N ALA A 311 -34.73 12.00 -3.33
CA ALA A 311 -35.25 11.24 -2.20
C ALA A 311 -34.62 9.83 -2.08
N MET A 312 -34.37 9.18 -3.22
CA MET A 312 -33.85 7.81 -3.23
C MET A 312 -32.34 7.72 -3.07
N PHE A 313 -31.57 8.61 -3.70
CA PHE A 313 -30.13 8.42 -3.92
C PHE A 313 -29.23 9.49 -3.31
N SER A 314 -29.79 10.61 -2.81
CA SER A 314 -29.01 11.74 -2.27
C SER A 314 -27.93 11.30 -1.30
N SER A 315 -26.72 11.83 -1.48
CA SER A 315 -25.62 11.76 -0.50
C SER A 315 -25.68 12.85 0.57
N GLY A 316 -26.63 13.80 0.46
CA GLY A 316 -26.83 14.89 1.40
C GLY A 316 -27.55 14.49 2.70
N SER A 317 -28.07 15.48 3.42
CA SER A 317 -28.87 15.29 4.64
C SER A 317 -30.31 15.78 4.38
N PRO A 318 -31.33 14.89 4.36
CA PRO A 318 -31.26 13.46 4.67
C PRO A 318 -30.59 12.62 3.56
N LEU A 319 -30.00 11.51 3.98
CA LEU A 319 -29.45 10.49 3.10
C LEU A 319 -30.58 9.81 2.31
N GLY A 320 -30.31 9.47 1.05
CA GLY A 320 -31.24 8.77 0.19
C GLY A 320 -31.65 7.39 0.74
N SER A 321 -32.93 7.06 0.58
CA SER A 321 -33.54 5.87 1.19
C SER A 321 -32.92 4.53 0.76
N ILE A 322 -32.33 4.44 -0.45
CA ILE A 322 -31.86 3.16 -0.99
C ILE A 322 -30.78 2.51 -0.12
N TRP A 323 -29.92 3.31 0.53
CA TRP A 323 -28.88 2.80 1.41
C TRP A 323 -29.48 2.11 2.64
N SER A 324 -30.55 2.70 3.19
CA SER A 324 -31.30 2.11 4.31
C SER A 324 -32.05 0.85 3.87
N VAL A 325 -32.58 0.83 2.65
CA VAL A 325 -33.20 -0.35 2.05
C VAL A 325 -32.22 -1.52 1.98
N ILE A 326 -31.01 -1.29 1.44
CA ILE A 326 -29.96 -2.32 1.35
C ILE A 326 -29.61 -2.90 2.73
N LEU A 327 -29.39 -2.03 3.73
CA LEU A 327 -29.08 -2.47 5.09
C LEU A 327 -30.25 -3.22 5.74
N THR A 328 -31.48 -2.77 5.51
CA THR A 328 -32.69 -3.41 6.05
C THR A 328 -32.86 -4.81 5.49
N MET A 329 -32.68 -4.99 4.17
CA MET A 329 -32.69 -6.32 3.55
C MET A 329 -31.59 -7.22 4.15
N GLY A 330 -30.39 -6.70 4.34
CA GLY A 330 -29.30 -7.42 5.02
C GLY A 330 -29.64 -7.83 6.45
N GLY A 331 -30.32 -6.97 7.21
CA GLY A 331 -30.77 -7.27 8.57
C GLY A 331 -31.89 -8.32 8.62
N GLN A 332 -32.90 -8.20 7.77
CA GLN A 332 -34.02 -9.16 7.68
C GLN A 332 -33.54 -10.58 7.30
N THR A 333 -32.53 -10.65 6.44
CA THR A 333 -31.99 -11.92 5.92
C THR A 333 -30.85 -12.49 6.77
N ASN A 334 -30.40 -11.79 7.82
CA ASN A 334 -29.19 -12.11 8.58
C ASN A 334 -27.92 -12.22 7.69
N ARG A 335 -27.84 -11.36 6.66
CA ARG A 335 -26.74 -11.27 5.67
C ARG A 335 -26.18 -9.86 5.61
N THR A 336 -25.94 -9.26 6.78
CA THR A 336 -25.38 -7.91 6.88
C THR A 336 -24.00 -7.78 6.22
N ASP A 337 -23.23 -8.87 6.15
CA ASP A 337 -21.93 -8.89 5.48
C ASP A 337 -22.03 -8.65 3.97
N GLU A 338 -23.11 -9.10 3.33
CA GLU A 338 -23.37 -8.83 1.91
C GLU A 338 -23.83 -7.40 1.65
N ALA A 339 -24.66 -6.85 2.54
CA ALA A 339 -25.02 -5.43 2.47
C ALA A 339 -23.79 -4.52 2.63
N ILE A 340 -22.84 -4.90 3.50
CA ILE A 340 -21.54 -4.22 3.63
C ILE A 340 -20.68 -4.43 2.37
N ALA A 341 -20.68 -5.64 1.80
CA ALA A 341 -19.94 -5.94 0.56
C ALA A 341 -20.37 -5.04 -0.60
N ILE A 342 -21.68 -4.78 -0.77
CA ILE A 342 -22.20 -3.83 -1.77
C ILE A 342 -21.59 -2.43 -1.59
N THR A 343 -21.43 -1.97 -0.35
CA THR A 343 -20.80 -0.67 -0.05
C THR A 343 -19.30 -0.68 -0.39
N ASN A 344 -18.61 -1.78 -0.11
CA ASN A 344 -17.20 -1.97 -0.45
C ASN A 344 -16.98 -2.02 -1.97
N ASP A 345 -17.87 -2.68 -2.71
CA ASP A 345 -17.84 -2.75 -4.18
C ASP A 345 -18.10 -1.37 -4.78
N MET A 346 -19.09 -0.63 -4.29
CA MET A 346 -19.33 0.75 -4.70
C MET A 346 -18.08 1.63 -4.52
N LEU A 347 -17.44 1.58 -3.33
CA LEU A 347 -16.20 2.31 -3.10
C LEU A 347 -15.11 1.87 -4.08
N SER A 348 -14.91 0.57 -4.27
CA SER A 348 -13.89 0.03 -5.18
C SER A 348 -14.09 0.50 -6.62
N ILE A 349 -15.35 0.51 -7.10
CA ILE A 349 -15.72 1.05 -8.43
C ILE A 349 -15.39 2.54 -8.52
N LEU A 350 -15.81 3.33 -7.53
CA LEU A 350 -15.57 4.79 -7.52
C LEU A 350 -14.08 5.14 -7.44
N LEU A 351 -13.26 4.38 -6.71
CA LEU A 351 -11.81 4.55 -6.66
C LEU A 351 -11.17 4.35 -8.04
N GLN A 352 -11.61 3.32 -8.78
CA GLN A 352 -11.13 3.06 -10.13
C GLN A 352 -11.56 4.15 -11.11
N ILE A 353 -12.81 4.61 -11.03
CA ILE A 353 -13.31 5.72 -11.82
C ILE A 353 -12.53 7.00 -11.53
N GLU A 354 -12.28 7.33 -10.26
CA GLU A 354 -11.49 8.50 -9.90
C GLU A 354 -10.07 8.43 -10.47
N ASN A 355 -9.41 7.27 -10.39
CA ASN A 355 -8.08 7.07 -10.97
C ASN A 355 -8.09 7.25 -12.50
N TYR A 356 -9.08 6.69 -13.20
CA TYR A 356 -9.24 6.85 -14.66
C TYR A 356 -9.45 8.31 -15.05
N LEU A 357 -10.33 9.01 -14.35
CA LEU A 357 -10.64 10.41 -14.60
C LEU A 357 -9.44 11.31 -14.30
N ASP A 358 -8.69 11.03 -13.24
CA ASP A 358 -7.45 11.74 -12.92
C ASP A 358 -6.41 11.58 -14.03
N GLU A 359 -6.23 10.37 -14.55
CA GLU A 359 -5.31 10.10 -15.66
C GLU A 359 -5.70 10.82 -16.95
N LYS A 360 -6.99 10.81 -17.29
CA LYS A 360 -7.48 11.39 -18.55
C LYS A 360 -7.62 12.91 -18.52
N TYR A 361 -7.98 13.48 -17.37
CA TYR A 361 -8.35 14.89 -17.24
C TYR A 361 -7.42 15.71 -16.34
N ASN A 362 -6.37 15.11 -15.76
CA ASN A 362 -5.44 15.75 -14.82
C ASN A 362 -6.19 16.50 -13.72
N PHE A 363 -7.00 15.76 -12.97
CA PHE A 363 -7.96 16.34 -12.06
C PHE A 363 -7.30 17.05 -10.85
N LEU A 364 -7.53 18.36 -10.70
CA LEU A 364 -6.94 19.23 -9.65
C LEU A 364 -7.76 19.35 -8.34
N GLY A 365 -8.69 18.44 -8.04
CA GLY A 365 -9.48 18.54 -6.79
C GLY A 365 -8.86 17.83 -5.60
N ALA A 366 -9.58 17.87 -4.47
CA ALA A 366 -9.14 17.36 -3.18
C ALA A 366 -8.63 15.91 -3.27
N GLU A 367 -7.70 15.57 -2.38
CA GLU A 367 -7.24 14.20 -2.24
C GLU A 367 -8.42 13.30 -1.85
N SER A 368 -8.53 12.17 -2.56
CA SER A 368 -9.42 11.06 -2.25
C SER A 368 -10.93 11.38 -2.26
N LEU A 369 -11.48 11.86 -3.39
CA LEU A 369 -12.90 12.22 -3.47
C LEU A 369 -13.84 11.04 -3.22
N ALA A 370 -13.62 9.91 -3.90
CA ALA A 370 -14.46 8.71 -3.74
C ALA A 370 -14.47 8.21 -2.30
N LYS A 371 -13.30 8.16 -1.65
CA LYS A 371 -13.19 7.79 -0.23
C LYS A 371 -13.97 8.74 0.67
N ASN A 372 -13.80 10.06 0.50
CA ASN A 372 -14.48 11.05 1.34
C ASN A 372 -15.99 11.01 1.14
N TYR A 373 -16.45 10.82 -0.09
CA TYR A 373 -17.85 10.66 -0.46
C TYR A 373 -18.46 9.41 0.22
N MET A 374 -17.83 8.24 0.09
CA MET A 374 -18.33 7.01 0.70
C MET A 374 -18.25 7.05 2.23
N LEU A 375 -17.21 7.65 2.80
CA LEU A 375 -17.09 7.81 4.25
C LEU A 375 -18.24 8.68 4.80
N HIS A 376 -18.64 9.73 4.06
CA HIS A 376 -19.78 10.56 4.43
C HIS A 376 -21.08 9.76 4.47
N ILE A 377 -21.34 8.91 3.47
CA ILE A 377 -22.51 8.03 3.44
C ILE A 377 -22.49 7.05 4.62
N ILE A 378 -21.35 6.40 4.86
CA ILE A 378 -21.19 5.42 5.96
C ILE A 378 -21.43 6.09 7.32
N GLN A 379 -20.91 7.31 7.53
CA GLN A 379 -21.13 8.06 8.76
C GLN A 379 -22.61 8.39 8.98
N GLN A 380 -23.33 8.80 7.93
CA GLN A 380 -24.77 9.05 8.03
C GLN A 380 -25.54 7.77 8.35
N LEU A 381 -25.20 6.64 7.72
CA LEU A 381 -25.82 5.35 8.00
C LEU A 381 -25.56 4.90 9.44
N ALA A 382 -24.34 5.08 9.96
CA ALA A 382 -24.03 4.76 11.34
C ALA A 382 -24.90 5.55 12.33
N ASN A 383 -25.10 6.85 12.07
CA ASN A 383 -25.95 7.71 12.91
C ASN A 383 -27.45 7.36 12.82
N MET A 384 -27.90 6.65 11.79
CA MET A 384 -29.29 6.18 11.67
C MET A 384 -29.54 4.88 12.45
N CYS A 385 -28.48 4.16 12.81
CA CYS A 385 -28.53 2.92 13.57
C CYS A 385 -28.38 3.13 15.10
N GLU A 386 -28.04 4.34 15.54
CA GLU A 386 -28.08 4.80 16.94
C GLU A 386 -29.45 5.39 17.29
#